data_AF-A0A2D0AM08-F1
#
_entry.id   AF-A0A2D0AM08-F1
#
_cell.length_a   1.000
_cell.length_b   1.000
_cell.length_c   1.000
_cell.angle_alpha   90.00
_cell.angle_beta   90.00
_cell.angle_gamma   90.00
#
_symmetry.space_group_name_H-M   'P 1'
#
loop_
_entity.id
_entity.type
_entity.pdbx_description
1 polymer ?
#
loop_
_entity_poly.entity_id
_entity_poly.type
_entity_poly.pdbx_seq_one_letter_code
_entity_poly.pdbx_strand_id
1 'polypeptide(L)'
;MTPSKRSPLLNLLQKDAPTAPAEGIDHGRRHLVRGALAAGALAGLPLAGCGGNDDDAPAVAVVFSHGVASGDPLSDRVILWTRVLAQDSADTRDVPLSWEVAADADFRTVLSRGNATARADRDFCVKVDATGLAAGTRYWYRFKAHAATSVVGRTKTLPTGAVSQVRLAVFSCSNYPTGYFNVYAEAARRVDTDAYDVAVHLGDYIYEYGAGQYASANAQALGRVVDPGKEIVALADYRRRYAQYRGDADLQKLHAALPMIAVWDDHEVANDAWKNGAENHQPAAEGDYAARRAAAVQAWHEWLPVRDGADPLLIYRSFDFGSLLSLHMLDTRVLARDKQLDYADYIGAAGFDSAKFQTDMARADRQLMGATQSQWLQQQMAASAATWQMLGQQVLMGRMNIPSPILFEANAPGTGVSVSAYAAIVAKAQANPASLTAQERAVLAAPSIPYNLDAWDGYPVARETLLGTARALNKNLVVLAGDTHNAWASDLLDMNGNAIGVEFATSSVSSPGFEEYLPKENPQQLAGALTQLIGPLVYADTWRRGYMAVTATATECRCDWVFVNTILSRDYTATVAQSLRTLPGAGQRKLVGV
;
A
#
# COMPACT_ATOMS: atom_id res chain seq x y z
N MET A 1 11.90 -28.64 24.00
CA MET A 1 11.40 -28.64 22.61
C MET A 1 10.02 -28.02 22.62
N THR A 2 9.95 -26.72 22.44
CA THR A 2 8.72 -25.94 22.28
C THR A 2 8.25 -26.05 20.84
N PRO A 3 6.96 -26.34 20.56
CA PRO A 3 6.46 -26.40 19.20
C PRO A 3 6.44 -24.99 18.60
N SER A 4 7.18 -24.76 17.51
CA SER A 4 7.07 -23.52 16.75
C SER A 4 5.64 -23.42 16.20
N LYS A 5 4.90 -22.40 16.62
CA LYS A 5 3.64 -22.02 15.97
C LYS A 5 3.98 -21.61 14.54
N ARG A 6 3.51 -22.37 13.55
CA ARG A 6 3.61 -22.04 12.13
C ARG A 6 2.26 -21.47 11.70
N SER A 7 2.31 -20.28 11.12
CA SER A 7 1.15 -19.46 10.80
C SER A 7 0.67 -19.66 9.35
N PRO A 8 -0.60 -19.40 9.01
CA PRO A 8 -1.23 -19.74 7.72
C PRO A 8 -0.89 -18.76 6.57
N LEU A 9 -0.77 -19.33 5.36
CA LEU A 9 -0.74 -18.89 3.94
C LEU A 9 -0.39 -17.45 3.53
N LEU A 10 -0.69 -16.43 4.31
CA LEU A 10 0.03 -15.15 4.20
C LEU A 10 1.26 -15.12 5.09
N ASN A 11 1.36 -15.93 6.14
CA ASN A 11 2.60 -16.11 6.87
C ASN A 11 3.61 -17.05 6.19
N LEU A 12 3.34 -17.49 4.95
CA LEU A 12 4.36 -18.10 4.08
C LEU A 12 5.44 -17.10 3.64
N LEU A 13 5.27 -15.80 3.92
CA LEU A 13 6.37 -14.82 3.88
C LEU A 13 7.52 -15.17 4.84
N GLN A 14 7.32 -16.13 5.77
CA GLN A 14 8.38 -16.71 6.60
C GLN A 14 8.75 -18.15 6.17
N LYS A 15 10.05 -18.35 5.92
CA LYS A 15 10.73 -19.62 6.25
C LYS A 15 11.92 -19.32 7.15
N ASP A 16 11.88 -19.87 8.36
CA ASP A 16 13.00 -19.85 9.31
C ASP A 16 14.11 -20.86 8.96
N ALA A 17 15.35 -20.31 8.94
CA ALA A 17 16.66 -20.75 9.45
C ALA A 17 17.25 -22.18 9.19
N PRO A 18 18.59 -22.28 9.25
CA PRO A 18 19.18 -22.84 10.47
C PRO A 18 20.30 -21.98 11.11
N THR A 19 20.36 -22.08 12.44
CA THR A 19 21.32 -21.48 13.39
C THR A 19 22.73 -22.09 13.33
N ALA A 20 23.77 -21.27 13.54
CA ALA A 20 24.89 -21.53 14.48
C ALA A 20 25.68 -20.22 14.79
N PRO A 21 26.35 -20.10 15.97
CA PRO A 21 26.74 -18.81 16.57
C PRO A 21 28.24 -18.47 16.53
N ALA A 22 28.48 -17.17 16.77
CA ALA A 22 29.66 -16.49 17.36
C ALA A 22 31.02 -16.50 16.63
N GLU A 23 31.49 -15.31 16.28
CA GLU A 23 32.82 -14.83 16.69
C GLU A 23 32.78 -13.31 16.91
N GLY A 24 33.37 -12.87 18.01
CA GLY A 24 33.17 -11.53 18.58
C GLY A 24 34.09 -10.48 17.99
N ILE A 25 33.63 -9.23 18.04
CA ILE A 25 34.51 -8.07 18.11
C ILE A 25 33.95 -7.15 19.21
N ASP A 26 34.73 -7.07 20.27
CA ASP A 26 34.64 -6.10 21.36
C ASP A 26 34.89 -4.69 20.83
N HIS A 27 33.95 -3.77 21.08
CA HIS A 27 34.28 -2.37 21.34
C HIS A 27 33.36 -1.80 22.44
N GLY A 28 33.80 -1.97 23.68
CA GLY A 28 33.97 -0.85 24.61
C GLY A 28 32.82 0.18 24.78
N ARG A 29 31.97 -0.11 25.76
CA ARG A 29 31.25 0.80 26.69
C ARG A 29 31.55 2.31 26.55
N ARG A 30 30.49 3.11 26.31
CA ARG A 30 30.18 4.32 27.11
C ARG A 30 28.67 4.50 27.24
N HIS A 31 28.13 4.09 28.39
CA HIS A 31 26.88 4.63 28.92
C HIS A 31 27.18 5.94 29.65
N LEU A 32 26.43 6.99 29.36
CA LEU A 32 26.04 7.95 30.40
C LEU A 32 24.69 8.56 30.02
N VAL A 33 23.67 8.26 30.82
CA VAL A 33 22.33 8.85 30.77
C VAL A 33 21.99 9.33 32.19
N ARG A 34 21.36 10.52 32.23
CA ARG A 34 20.73 11.23 33.36
C ARG A 34 21.72 11.85 34.35
N GLY A 35 21.61 13.12 34.75
CA GLY A 35 20.49 14.05 34.73
C GLY A 35 20.32 14.57 36.15
N ALA A 36 20.49 15.88 36.37
CA ALA A 36 20.00 16.57 37.56
C ALA A 36 19.90 18.08 37.30
N LEU A 37 18.74 18.62 37.66
CA LEU A 37 18.33 20.02 37.67
C LEU A 37 19.15 20.84 38.68
N ALA A 38 19.44 22.10 38.35
CA ALA A 38 19.54 23.18 39.33
C ALA A 38 19.22 24.54 38.69
N ALA A 39 18.41 25.31 39.39
CA ALA A 39 17.87 26.61 39.01
C ALA A 39 18.93 27.73 39.02
N GLY A 40 18.69 28.76 38.21
CA GLY A 40 19.45 30.01 38.24
C GLY A 40 18.75 31.09 37.42
N ALA A 41 17.80 31.79 38.04
CA ALA A 41 17.24 33.02 37.50
C ALA A 41 18.29 34.14 37.59
N LEU A 42 18.59 34.81 36.48
CA LEU A 42 19.19 36.14 36.46
C LEU A 42 18.66 36.91 35.25
N ALA A 43 17.92 37.97 35.57
CA ALA A 43 17.43 38.97 34.66
C ALA A 43 18.58 39.76 34.05
N GLY A 44 18.48 40.08 32.76
CA GLY A 44 19.41 40.97 32.07
C GLY A 44 18.93 41.27 30.65
N LEU A 45 18.08 42.28 30.51
CA LEU A 45 17.88 42.98 29.24
C LEU A 45 19.16 43.78 28.92
N PRO A 46 19.61 43.76 27.65
CA PRO A 46 19.86 45.04 27.02
C PRO A 46 19.32 45.13 25.59
N LEU A 47 18.67 46.27 25.37
CA LEU A 47 18.64 47.11 24.17
C LEU A 47 18.55 46.48 22.77
N ALA A 48 17.48 46.90 22.08
CA ALA A 48 17.38 46.95 20.63
C ALA A 48 18.56 47.70 20.00
N GLY A 49 19.34 46.98 19.18
CA GLY A 49 20.20 47.56 18.16
C GLY A 49 19.50 47.49 16.81
N CYS A 50 19.14 48.65 16.26
CA CYS A 50 18.73 48.78 14.87
C CYS A 50 19.96 48.75 13.95
N GLY A 51 19.86 48.01 12.85
CA GLY A 51 20.67 48.26 11.64
C GLY A 51 22.03 47.57 11.60
N GLY A 52 22.05 46.35 11.05
CA GLY A 52 23.23 45.71 10.48
C GLY A 52 22.78 44.82 9.34
N ASN A 53 23.26 45.07 8.12
CA ASN A 53 23.13 44.14 7.00
C ASN A 53 23.90 42.86 7.36
N ASP A 54 23.19 41.83 7.82
CA ASP A 54 23.74 40.48 7.96
C ASP A 54 23.61 39.73 6.61
N ASP A 55 24.41 40.17 5.62
CA ASP A 55 24.63 39.42 4.37
C ASP A 55 25.86 38.48 4.46
N ASP A 56 26.48 38.32 5.63
CA ASP A 56 27.70 37.53 5.83
C ASP A 56 27.55 36.34 6.80
N ALA A 57 26.33 35.77 6.92
CA ALA A 57 26.23 34.40 7.41
C ALA A 57 26.77 33.48 6.30
N PRO A 58 27.78 32.62 6.55
CA PRO A 58 28.31 31.73 5.52
C PRO A 58 27.16 30.91 4.95
N ALA A 59 27.00 30.97 3.62
CA ALA A 59 25.93 30.27 2.92
C ALA A 59 25.99 28.78 3.29
N VAL A 60 24.99 28.30 4.02
CA VAL A 60 24.87 26.88 4.33
C VAL A 60 24.61 26.17 3.01
N ALA A 61 25.57 25.36 2.56
CA ALA A 61 25.34 24.49 1.43
C ALA A 61 24.28 23.47 1.83
N VAL A 62 23.22 23.34 1.03
CA VAL A 62 22.08 22.44 1.29
C VAL A 62 21.82 21.54 0.10
N VAL A 63 21.16 20.41 0.34
CA VAL A 63 20.87 19.38 -0.67
C VAL A 63 19.43 18.89 -0.61
N PHE A 64 18.77 18.84 -1.77
CA PHE A 64 17.47 18.18 -1.97
C PHE A 64 17.70 16.70 -2.31
N SER A 65 18.03 15.91 -1.30
CA SER A 65 18.52 14.53 -1.49
C SER A 65 17.46 13.50 -1.89
N HIS A 66 16.17 13.79 -1.68
CA HIS A 66 15.06 12.84 -1.88
C HIS A 66 14.02 13.32 -2.91
N GLY A 67 14.46 14.24 -3.78
CA GLY A 67 13.63 14.82 -4.84
C GLY A 67 12.46 15.65 -4.31
N VAL A 68 11.37 15.63 -5.05
CA VAL A 68 10.12 16.34 -4.75
C VAL A 68 8.94 15.41 -4.93
N ALA A 69 7.81 15.72 -4.30
CA ALA A 69 6.55 15.02 -4.52
C ALA A 69 5.38 16.00 -4.43
N SER A 70 4.25 15.61 -5.00
CA SER A 70 2.98 16.27 -4.76
C SER A 70 1.90 15.24 -4.48
N GLY A 71 0.81 15.63 -3.82
CA GLY A 71 -0.21 14.68 -3.41
C GLY A 71 -1.43 15.32 -2.77
N ASP A 72 -2.40 14.46 -2.44
CA ASP A 72 -3.73 14.84 -1.99
C ASP A 72 -4.30 16.07 -2.71
N PRO A 73 -4.36 16.04 -4.06
CA PRO A 73 -4.88 17.17 -4.82
C PRO A 73 -6.36 17.39 -4.48
N LEU A 74 -6.76 18.65 -4.40
CA LEU A 74 -8.15 19.09 -4.44
C LEU A 74 -8.34 20.00 -5.67
N SER A 75 -9.53 20.55 -5.84
CA SER A 75 -9.82 21.41 -6.99
C SER A 75 -9.06 22.74 -6.98
N ASP A 76 -8.65 23.22 -5.81
CA ASP A 76 -8.06 24.56 -5.64
C ASP A 76 -6.67 24.54 -5.00
N ARG A 77 -6.17 23.36 -4.64
CA ARG A 77 -4.91 23.21 -3.91
C ARG A 77 -4.29 21.82 -4.07
N VAL A 78 -3.02 21.71 -3.71
CA VAL A 78 -2.30 20.44 -3.69
C VAL A 78 -1.16 20.48 -2.67
N ILE A 79 -0.86 19.33 -2.04
CA ILE A 79 0.32 19.22 -1.18
C ILE A 79 1.56 19.19 -2.06
N LEU A 80 2.55 20.01 -1.73
CA LEU A 80 3.92 19.92 -2.26
C LEU A 80 4.84 19.45 -1.14
N TRP A 81 5.72 18.50 -1.46
CA TRP A 81 6.63 17.87 -0.53
C TRP A 81 8.08 17.90 -1.05
N THR A 82 9.04 18.11 -0.15
CA THR A 82 10.46 17.82 -0.38
C THR A 82 11.16 17.55 0.96
N ARG A 83 12.42 17.11 0.89
CA ARG A 83 13.33 17.05 2.05
C ARG A 83 14.61 17.80 1.70
N VAL A 84 15.00 18.74 2.56
CA VAL A 84 16.20 19.57 2.37
C VAL A 84 17.02 19.66 3.64
N LEU A 85 18.29 19.31 3.57
CA LEU A 85 19.23 19.30 4.69
C LEU A 85 20.48 20.07 4.33
N ALA A 86 21.22 20.51 5.34
CA ALA A 86 22.60 20.95 5.17
C ALA A 86 23.44 19.81 4.55
N GLN A 87 24.39 20.19 3.71
CA GLN A 87 25.32 19.26 3.07
C GLN A 87 26.25 18.61 4.11
N ASP A 88 26.60 19.35 5.16
CA ASP A 88 27.16 18.78 6.38
C ASP A 88 26.02 18.21 7.24
N SER A 89 25.96 16.88 7.36
CA SER A 89 24.92 16.20 8.11
C SER A 89 25.00 16.40 9.63
N ALA A 90 26.10 16.97 10.14
CA ALA A 90 26.22 17.39 11.54
C ALA A 90 25.48 18.71 11.81
N ASP A 91 25.22 19.51 10.78
CA ASP A 91 24.45 20.75 10.91
C ASP A 91 22.96 20.45 10.92
N THR A 92 22.36 20.62 12.09
CA THR A 92 20.95 20.33 12.35
C THR A 92 20.09 21.59 12.48
N ARG A 93 20.63 22.76 12.08
CA ARG A 93 19.88 24.01 12.10
C ARG A 93 18.70 23.96 11.14
N ASP A 94 17.66 24.69 11.48
CA ASP A 94 16.49 24.88 10.62
C ASP A 94 16.92 25.46 9.26
N VAL A 95 16.37 24.89 8.17
CA VAL A 95 16.66 25.35 6.81
C VAL A 95 15.45 26.11 6.25
N PRO A 96 15.49 27.44 6.15
CA PRO A 96 14.44 28.21 5.50
C PRO A 96 14.47 27.95 3.99
N LEU A 97 13.28 27.84 3.40
CA LEU A 97 13.12 27.60 1.97
C LEU A 97 11.90 28.34 1.43
N SER A 98 11.92 28.60 0.13
CA SER A 98 10.75 29.06 -0.63
C SER A 98 10.28 27.98 -1.59
N TRP A 99 9.00 28.04 -1.94
CA TRP A 99 8.39 27.17 -2.93
C TRP A 99 7.64 28.01 -3.97
N GLU A 100 7.58 27.52 -5.20
CA GLU A 100 6.90 28.17 -6.33
C GLU A 100 6.04 27.14 -7.07
N VAL A 101 4.86 27.58 -7.52
CA VAL A 101 3.99 26.89 -8.48
C VAL A 101 3.85 27.77 -9.71
N ALA A 102 4.04 27.21 -10.89
CA ALA A 102 4.05 27.92 -12.16
C ALA A 102 3.18 27.25 -13.23
N ALA A 103 2.78 28.06 -14.22
CA ALA A 103 2.04 27.62 -15.39
C ALA A 103 2.93 26.93 -16.45
N ASP A 104 4.25 27.02 -16.30
CA ASP A 104 5.23 26.52 -17.27
C ASP A 104 6.49 25.98 -16.58
N ALA A 105 7.17 25.04 -17.24
CA ALA A 105 8.34 24.33 -16.71
C ALA A 105 9.56 25.24 -16.44
N ASP A 106 9.66 26.37 -17.15
CA ASP A 106 10.76 27.33 -17.02
C ASP A 106 10.50 28.37 -15.92
N PHE A 107 9.33 28.30 -15.27
CA PHE A 107 8.89 29.25 -14.22
C PHE A 107 8.85 30.70 -14.72
N ARG A 108 8.48 30.93 -15.98
CA ARG A 108 8.26 32.29 -16.50
C ARG A 108 7.01 32.92 -15.90
N THR A 109 5.99 32.11 -15.62
CA THR A 109 4.72 32.54 -15.02
C THR A 109 4.51 31.83 -13.69
N VAL A 110 5.05 32.41 -12.61
CA VAL A 110 4.79 31.93 -11.24
C VAL A 110 3.41 32.40 -10.78
N LEU A 111 2.55 31.45 -10.43
CA LEU A 111 1.16 31.67 -10.05
C LEU A 111 0.96 31.69 -8.54
N SER A 112 1.71 30.87 -7.80
CA SER A 112 1.66 30.81 -6.35
C SER A 112 3.07 30.59 -5.80
N ARG A 113 3.35 31.15 -4.63
CA ARG A 113 4.63 30.99 -3.95
C ARG A 113 4.46 31.20 -2.45
N GLY A 114 5.40 30.69 -1.68
CA GLY A 114 5.45 30.92 -0.24
C GLY A 114 6.78 30.50 0.36
N ASN A 115 6.85 30.59 1.68
CA ASN A 115 8.00 30.17 2.47
C ASN A 115 7.63 28.99 3.37
N ALA A 116 8.63 28.20 3.73
CA ALA A 116 8.54 27.12 4.69
C ALA A 116 9.88 26.98 5.42
N THR A 117 9.94 26.08 6.40
CA THR A 117 11.17 25.78 7.13
C THR A 117 11.27 24.27 7.31
N ALA A 118 12.38 23.69 6.85
CA ALA A 118 12.71 22.30 7.15
C ALA A 118 13.33 22.23 8.54
N ARG A 119 12.81 21.33 9.39
CA ARG A 119 13.17 21.24 10.80
C ARG A 119 13.57 19.81 11.17
N ALA A 120 14.50 19.67 12.11
CA ALA A 120 14.99 18.36 12.55
C ALA A 120 13.90 17.48 13.18
N ASP A 121 12.90 18.08 13.84
CA ASP A 121 11.79 17.38 14.48
C ASP A 121 10.84 16.70 13.48
N ARG A 122 10.88 17.08 12.20
CA ARG A 122 10.17 16.45 11.07
C ARG A 122 11.11 15.84 10.03
N ASP A 123 12.32 15.46 10.46
CA ASP A 123 13.36 14.89 9.61
C ASP A 123 13.69 15.73 8.37
N PHE A 124 13.58 17.06 8.51
CA PHE A 124 13.78 18.04 7.46
C PHE A 124 12.88 17.85 6.22
N CYS A 125 11.81 17.07 6.36
CA CYS A 125 10.73 17.00 5.39
C CYS A 125 9.86 18.26 5.52
N VAL A 126 9.44 18.78 4.37
CA VAL A 126 8.60 19.97 4.26
C VAL A 126 7.36 19.59 3.48
N LYS A 127 6.19 19.96 4.02
CA LYS A 127 4.89 19.88 3.35
C LYS A 127 4.24 21.24 3.33
N VAL A 128 3.74 21.66 2.18
CA VAL A 128 2.95 22.89 2.02
C VAL A 128 1.68 22.59 1.25
N ASP A 129 0.55 23.13 1.69
CA ASP A 129 -0.72 23.05 0.95
C ASP A 129 -0.81 24.29 0.04
N ALA A 130 -0.39 24.14 -1.22
CA ALA A 130 -0.34 25.24 -2.17
C ALA A 130 -1.77 25.54 -2.66
N THR A 131 -2.35 26.64 -2.19
CA THR A 131 -3.74 27.05 -2.47
C THR A 131 -3.86 28.09 -3.60
N GLY A 132 -5.10 28.38 -4.00
CA GLY A 132 -5.42 29.41 -4.99
C GLY A 132 -5.23 28.96 -6.44
N LEU A 133 -5.21 27.65 -6.67
CA LEU A 133 -5.01 27.05 -7.99
C LEU A 133 -6.35 26.87 -8.72
N ALA A 134 -6.34 26.95 -10.04
CA ALA A 134 -7.49 26.57 -10.86
C ALA A 134 -7.67 25.04 -10.90
N ALA A 135 -8.92 24.59 -10.98
CA ALA A 135 -9.31 23.18 -11.05
C ALA A 135 -8.85 22.50 -12.34
N GLY A 136 -8.65 21.18 -12.27
CA GLY A 136 -8.32 20.33 -13.42
C GLY A 136 -7.05 20.71 -14.17
N THR A 137 -6.16 21.49 -13.55
CA THR A 137 -5.05 22.18 -14.23
C THR A 137 -3.73 21.54 -13.85
N ARG A 138 -2.85 21.33 -14.84
CA ARG A 138 -1.48 20.87 -14.64
C ARG A 138 -0.57 22.05 -14.32
N TYR A 139 0.32 21.87 -13.34
CA TYR A 139 1.29 22.88 -12.91
C TYR A 139 2.69 22.29 -12.78
N TRP A 140 3.68 23.17 -12.75
CA TRP A 140 5.05 22.86 -12.38
C TRP A 140 5.36 23.48 -11.02
N TYR A 141 6.17 22.81 -10.21
CA TYR A 141 6.56 23.34 -8.90
C TYR A 141 8.02 23.03 -8.56
N ARG A 142 8.62 23.86 -7.72
CA ARG A 142 10.01 23.69 -7.23
C ARG A 142 10.20 24.33 -5.86
N PHE A 143 11.27 23.94 -5.19
CA PHE A 143 11.74 24.52 -3.94
C PHE A 143 13.11 25.18 -4.12
N LYS A 144 13.39 26.23 -3.34
CA LYS A 144 14.68 26.91 -3.31
C LYS A 144 15.10 27.16 -1.87
N ALA A 145 16.34 26.83 -1.55
CA ALA A 145 16.94 27.04 -0.24
C ALA A 145 18.40 27.45 -0.43
N HIS A 146 18.80 28.58 0.15
CA HIS A 146 20.11 29.20 -0.11
C HIS A 146 20.42 29.26 -1.61
N ALA A 147 21.56 28.71 -2.06
CA ALA A 147 21.95 28.65 -3.47
C ALA A 147 21.36 27.43 -4.23
N ALA A 148 20.71 26.50 -3.53
CA ALA A 148 20.20 25.26 -4.13
C ALA A 148 18.75 25.42 -4.61
N THR A 149 18.45 24.79 -5.75
CA THR A 149 17.09 24.63 -6.28
C THR A 149 16.80 23.14 -6.43
N SER A 150 15.61 22.69 -6.04
CA SER A 150 15.19 21.30 -6.21
C SER A 150 15.05 20.95 -7.70
N VAL A 151 14.93 19.66 -8.00
CA VAL A 151 14.34 19.24 -9.28
C VAL A 151 12.93 19.84 -9.44
N VAL A 152 12.48 20.02 -10.68
CA VAL A 152 11.12 20.49 -10.98
C VAL A 152 10.16 19.30 -10.93
N GLY A 153 9.07 19.45 -10.19
CA GLY A 153 7.97 18.51 -10.18
C GLY A 153 6.79 19.00 -11.02
N ARG A 154 5.91 18.08 -11.40
CA ARG A 154 4.62 18.31 -12.05
C ARG A 154 3.50 17.85 -11.12
N THR A 155 2.39 18.57 -11.15
CA THR A 155 1.21 18.23 -10.36
C THR A 155 -0.07 18.57 -11.12
N LYS A 156 -1.22 18.11 -10.64
CA LYS A 156 -2.53 18.39 -11.23
C LYS A 156 -3.59 18.53 -10.14
N THR A 157 -4.34 19.62 -10.16
CA THR A 157 -5.53 19.81 -9.31
C THR A 157 -6.71 18.97 -9.81
N LEU A 158 -7.61 18.59 -8.91
CA LEU A 158 -8.79 17.83 -9.29
C LEU A 158 -9.73 18.68 -10.17
N PRO A 159 -10.36 18.09 -11.18
CA PRO A 159 -11.34 18.80 -11.99
C PRO A 159 -12.65 19.01 -11.22
N THR A 160 -13.43 20.00 -11.64
CA THR A 160 -14.82 20.20 -11.21
C THR A 160 -15.75 20.09 -12.42
N GLY A 161 -17.04 19.82 -12.17
CA GLY A 161 -18.02 19.68 -13.25
C GLY A 161 -17.82 18.40 -14.08
N ALA A 162 -18.24 18.43 -15.35
CA ALA A 162 -18.17 17.26 -16.21
C ALA A 162 -16.74 17.02 -16.74
N VAL A 163 -16.27 15.78 -16.64
CA VAL A 163 -15.03 15.31 -17.27
C VAL A 163 -15.31 14.07 -18.10
N SER A 164 -14.66 13.96 -19.26
CA SER A 164 -14.87 12.85 -20.19
C SER A 164 -14.14 11.58 -19.77
N GLN A 165 -13.01 11.73 -19.07
CA GLN A 165 -12.13 10.64 -18.68
C GLN A 165 -11.35 10.99 -17.42
N VAL A 166 -11.09 9.97 -16.59
CA VAL A 166 -10.09 9.98 -15.53
C VAL A 166 -9.20 8.76 -15.70
N ARG A 167 -7.88 8.91 -15.55
CA ARG A 167 -6.94 7.79 -15.59
C ARG A 167 -5.99 7.77 -14.41
N LEU A 168 -5.97 6.64 -13.70
CA LEU A 168 -5.17 6.40 -12.49
C LEU A 168 -4.05 5.41 -12.80
N ALA A 169 -2.86 5.64 -12.28
CA ALA A 169 -1.82 4.61 -12.17
C ALA A 169 -1.81 4.07 -10.73
N VAL A 170 -2.11 2.79 -10.52
CA VAL A 170 -2.37 2.20 -9.20
C VAL A 170 -1.29 1.18 -8.84
N PHE A 171 -0.73 1.31 -7.64
CA PHE A 171 0.42 0.55 -7.15
C PHE A 171 0.19 0.02 -5.73
N SER A 172 0.93 -1.03 -5.37
CA SER A 172 1.16 -1.46 -3.99
C SER A 172 2.48 -2.23 -3.90
N CYS A 173 2.92 -2.51 -2.68
CA CYS A 173 3.91 -3.55 -2.37
C CYS A 173 5.26 -3.37 -3.08
N SER A 174 6.06 -2.44 -2.56
CA SER A 174 7.37 -2.08 -3.13
C SER A 174 8.56 -2.55 -2.29
N ASN A 175 8.65 -3.84 -1.94
CA ASN A 175 9.76 -4.37 -1.15
C ASN A 175 11.12 -4.09 -1.82
N TYR A 176 11.88 -3.16 -1.24
CA TYR A 176 13.15 -2.65 -1.78
C TYR A 176 14.21 -3.74 -2.03
N PRO A 177 14.48 -4.70 -1.12
CA PRO A 177 15.54 -5.69 -1.31
C PRO A 177 15.24 -6.72 -2.41
N THR A 178 13.98 -6.89 -2.84
CA THR A 178 13.61 -7.91 -3.82
C THR A 178 14.07 -7.56 -5.24
N GLY A 179 13.98 -6.28 -5.62
CA GLY A 179 14.35 -5.83 -6.98
C GLY A 179 14.29 -4.31 -7.17
N TYR A 180 14.69 -3.87 -8.36
CA TYR A 180 14.58 -2.49 -8.81
C TYR A 180 13.13 -2.08 -9.01
N PHE A 181 12.85 -0.79 -8.81
CA PHE A 181 11.53 -0.20 -9.03
C PHE A 181 11.25 0.12 -10.50
N ASN A 182 11.48 -0.87 -11.38
CA ASN A 182 11.19 -0.77 -12.81
C ASN A 182 9.72 -0.45 -13.10
N VAL A 183 8.81 -0.91 -12.24
CA VAL A 183 7.37 -0.61 -12.32
C VAL A 183 7.11 0.90 -12.19
N TYR A 184 7.74 1.58 -11.23
CA TYR A 184 7.65 3.04 -11.10
C TYR A 184 8.34 3.75 -12.27
N ALA A 185 9.49 3.25 -12.72
CA ALA A 185 10.18 3.77 -13.90
C ALA A 185 9.28 3.76 -15.15
N GLU A 186 8.57 2.65 -15.36
CA GLU A 186 7.71 2.47 -16.52
C GLU A 186 6.48 3.37 -16.44
N ALA A 187 5.84 3.46 -15.27
CA ALA A 187 4.73 4.39 -15.09
C ALA A 187 5.15 5.84 -15.31
N ALA A 188 6.31 6.25 -14.77
CA ALA A 188 6.87 7.59 -14.97
C ALA A 188 7.13 7.88 -16.47
N ARG A 189 7.64 6.90 -17.22
CA ARG A 189 7.86 7.00 -18.68
C ARG A 189 6.55 7.16 -19.45
N ARG A 190 5.47 6.55 -18.97
CA ARG A 190 4.16 6.56 -19.64
C ARG A 190 3.24 7.70 -19.24
N VAL A 191 3.57 8.50 -18.21
CA VAL A 191 2.69 9.58 -17.70
C VAL A 191 2.03 10.42 -18.79
N ASP A 192 2.82 10.87 -19.77
CA ASP A 192 2.31 11.73 -20.83
C ASP A 192 1.61 10.95 -21.94
N THR A 193 2.13 9.78 -22.34
CA THR A 193 1.52 8.95 -23.40
C THR A 193 0.21 8.33 -22.97
N ASP A 194 0.11 7.94 -21.70
CA ASP A 194 -1.10 7.38 -21.12
C ASP A 194 -2.02 8.45 -20.50
N ALA A 195 -1.53 9.68 -20.33
CA ALA A 195 -2.26 10.79 -19.74
C ALA A 195 -2.81 10.48 -18.33
N TYR A 196 -1.96 9.92 -17.46
CA TYR A 196 -2.32 9.71 -16.05
C TYR A 196 -2.64 11.05 -15.35
N ASP A 197 -3.68 11.03 -14.52
CA ASP A 197 -4.12 12.16 -13.71
C ASP A 197 -3.46 12.16 -12.33
N VAL A 198 -3.40 10.99 -11.70
CA VAL A 198 -2.83 10.77 -10.36
C VAL A 198 -2.16 9.39 -10.30
N ALA A 199 -1.19 9.25 -9.40
CA ALA A 199 -0.76 7.96 -8.89
C ALA A 199 -1.59 7.61 -7.64
N VAL A 200 -2.02 6.36 -7.52
CA VAL A 200 -2.68 5.82 -6.33
C VAL A 200 -1.78 4.75 -5.73
N HIS A 201 -1.43 4.87 -4.45
CA HIS A 201 -0.65 3.86 -3.74
C HIS A 201 -1.52 3.24 -2.64
N LEU A 202 -1.72 1.92 -2.71
CA LEU A 202 -2.66 1.18 -1.86
C LEU A 202 -2.03 0.63 -0.57
N GLY A 203 -0.73 0.82 -0.40
CA GLY A 203 0.03 0.49 0.81
C GLY A 203 1.20 -0.43 0.52
N ASP A 204 1.94 -0.80 1.57
CA ASP A 204 3.26 -1.44 1.47
C ASP A 204 4.27 -0.61 0.67
N TYR A 205 4.25 0.69 0.92
CA TYR A 205 5.21 1.64 0.38
C TYR A 205 6.60 1.33 0.89
N ILE A 206 6.71 0.96 2.17
CA ILE A 206 7.92 0.41 2.79
C ILE A 206 7.64 -0.97 3.40
N TYR A 207 8.71 -1.68 3.73
CA TYR A 207 8.69 -2.88 4.57
C TYR A 207 9.56 -2.67 5.79
N GLU A 208 9.17 -3.25 6.92
CA GLU A 208 9.75 -3.05 8.25
C GLU A 208 10.92 -3.98 8.58
N TYR A 209 11.04 -5.09 7.86
CA TYR A 209 12.00 -6.15 8.12
C TYR A 209 13.48 -5.70 8.11
N GLY A 210 14.31 -6.43 8.85
CA GLY A 210 15.76 -6.37 8.82
C GLY A 210 16.39 -7.11 7.63
N ALA A 211 17.71 -6.99 7.52
CA ALA A 211 18.46 -7.63 6.45
C ALA A 211 18.39 -9.16 6.57
N GLY A 212 18.15 -9.84 5.45
CA GLY A 212 18.08 -11.30 5.41
C GLY A 212 16.74 -11.91 5.85
N GLN A 213 15.76 -11.10 6.28
CA GLN A 213 14.50 -11.60 6.82
C GLN A 213 13.46 -11.87 5.72
N TYR A 214 13.02 -10.84 4.99
CA TYR A 214 11.92 -10.96 4.04
C TYR A 214 12.32 -10.66 2.59
N ALA A 215 12.09 -11.64 1.70
CA ALA A 215 12.28 -11.55 0.24
C ALA A 215 13.57 -10.81 -0.18
N SER A 216 14.68 -11.15 0.49
CA SER A 216 15.95 -10.43 0.41
C SER A 216 17.07 -11.19 -0.31
N ALA A 217 16.76 -12.31 -0.97
CA ALA A 217 17.74 -13.17 -1.62
C ALA A 217 18.62 -12.41 -2.65
N ASN A 218 18.05 -11.41 -3.33
CA ASN A 218 18.75 -10.61 -4.33
C ASN A 218 19.43 -9.34 -3.77
N ALA A 219 19.22 -9.01 -2.50
CA ALA A 219 19.52 -7.69 -1.95
C ALA A 219 21.01 -7.33 -2.06
N GLN A 220 21.91 -8.27 -1.73
CA GLN A 220 23.35 -8.06 -1.80
C GLN A 220 23.81 -7.83 -3.24
N ALA A 221 23.36 -8.67 -4.17
CA ALA A 221 23.76 -8.61 -5.58
C ALA A 221 23.28 -7.33 -6.27
N LEU A 222 22.12 -6.80 -5.84
CA LEU A 222 21.54 -5.57 -6.39
C LEU A 222 22.01 -4.30 -5.66
N GLY A 223 22.78 -4.40 -4.58
CA GLY A 223 23.12 -3.25 -3.73
C GLY A 223 21.91 -2.65 -3.03
N ARG A 224 20.91 -3.48 -2.70
CA ARG A 224 19.61 -3.09 -2.15
C ARG A 224 19.33 -3.69 -0.77
N VAL A 225 20.38 -3.97 0.00
CA VAL A 225 20.24 -4.38 1.41
C VAL A 225 19.53 -3.27 2.18
N VAL A 226 18.56 -3.64 3.01
CA VAL A 226 17.77 -2.68 3.76
C VAL A 226 18.62 -1.89 4.75
N ASP A 227 18.24 -0.62 4.95
CA ASP A 227 18.89 0.31 5.86
C ASP A 227 17.80 0.97 6.74
N PRO A 228 17.86 0.84 8.08
CA PRO A 228 18.87 0.08 8.84
C PRO A 228 18.78 -1.42 8.56
N GLY A 229 19.89 -2.13 8.75
CA GLY A 229 19.99 -3.59 8.53
C GLY A 229 19.25 -4.46 9.56
N LYS A 230 18.41 -3.85 10.39
CA LYS A 230 17.59 -4.48 11.43
C LYS A 230 16.12 -4.16 11.18
N GLU A 231 15.25 -4.89 11.87
CA GLU A 231 13.83 -4.54 11.93
C GLU A 231 13.64 -3.13 12.50
N ILE A 232 12.73 -2.37 11.90
CA ILE A 232 12.47 -0.98 12.27
C ILE A 232 11.37 -0.91 13.33
N VAL A 233 11.67 -0.25 14.44
CA VAL A 233 10.76 -0.11 15.58
C VAL A 233 10.70 1.34 16.06
N ALA A 234 11.85 2.02 16.13
CA ALA A 234 11.92 3.41 16.58
C ALA A 234 11.68 4.40 15.43
N LEU A 235 11.26 5.63 15.75
CA LEU A 235 11.03 6.68 14.75
C LEU A 235 12.23 6.92 13.83
N ALA A 236 13.45 6.91 14.39
CA ALA A 236 14.67 7.06 13.60
C ALA A 236 14.88 5.90 12.61
N ASP A 237 14.46 4.68 12.97
CA ASP A 237 14.54 3.51 12.09
C ASP A 237 13.56 3.66 10.92
N TYR A 238 12.31 4.06 11.19
CA TYR A 238 11.31 4.33 10.15
C TYR A 238 11.74 5.45 9.21
N ARG A 239 12.20 6.58 9.74
CA ARG A 239 12.75 7.70 8.95
C ARG A 239 13.88 7.24 8.05
N ARG A 240 14.80 6.43 8.57
CA ARG A 240 15.92 5.88 7.79
C ARG A 240 15.43 4.95 6.68
N ARG A 241 14.40 4.11 6.95
CA ARG A 241 13.80 3.24 5.94
C ARG A 241 13.08 4.03 4.84
N TYR A 242 12.27 5.03 5.20
CA TYR A 242 11.66 5.92 4.21
C TYR A 242 12.71 6.66 3.39
N ALA A 243 13.78 7.16 4.00
CA ALA A 243 14.90 7.78 3.30
C ALA A 243 15.52 6.84 2.26
N GLN A 244 15.75 5.56 2.62
CA GLN A 244 16.25 4.56 1.68
C GLN A 244 15.31 4.39 0.48
N TYR A 245 14.01 4.17 0.73
CA TYR A 245 13.04 3.93 -0.34
C TYR A 245 12.86 5.18 -1.22
N ARG A 246 12.74 6.36 -0.61
CA ARG A 246 12.64 7.66 -1.30
C ARG A 246 13.94 8.11 -1.95
N GLY A 247 15.05 7.46 -1.64
CA GLY A 247 16.33 7.62 -2.32
C GLY A 247 16.38 6.95 -3.70
N ASP A 248 15.44 6.05 -4.01
CA ASP A 248 15.39 5.38 -5.30
C ASP A 248 15.00 6.37 -6.43
N ALA A 249 15.84 6.43 -7.46
CA ALA A 249 15.69 7.40 -8.56
C ALA A 249 14.41 7.20 -9.37
N ASP A 250 13.90 5.97 -9.50
CA ASP A 250 12.71 5.69 -10.29
C ASP A 250 11.43 6.03 -9.52
N LEU A 251 11.45 5.84 -8.20
CA LEU A 251 10.41 6.36 -7.31
C LEU A 251 10.39 7.89 -7.28
N GLN A 252 11.56 8.55 -7.23
CA GLN A 252 11.63 10.02 -7.32
C GLN A 252 11.06 10.56 -8.64
N LYS A 253 11.33 9.89 -9.78
CA LYS A 253 10.76 10.28 -11.08
C LYS A 253 9.24 10.20 -11.10
N LEU A 254 8.66 9.14 -10.54
CA LEU A 254 7.19 9.00 -10.46
C LEU A 254 6.58 10.12 -9.62
N HIS A 255 7.13 10.37 -8.42
CA HIS A 255 6.67 11.44 -7.52
C HIS A 255 6.83 12.84 -8.11
N ALA A 256 7.87 13.08 -8.90
CA ALA A 256 8.05 14.34 -9.61
C ALA A 256 7.11 14.47 -10.82
N ALA A 257 6.50 13.38 -11.32
CA ALA A 257 5.68 13.41 -12.52
C ALA A 257 4.17 13.48 -12.25
N LEU A 258 3.69 12.92 -11.13
CA LEU A 258 2.27 12.83 -10.78
C LEU A 258 2.00 13.21 -9.33
N PRO A 259 0.86 13.86 -9.03
CA PRO A 259 0.34 13.88 -7.66
C PRO A 259 -0.03 12.46 -7.21
N MET A 260 0.37 12.09 -6.00
CA MET A 260 0.07 10.79 -5.40
C MET A 260 -1.04 10.90 -4.35
N ILE A 261 -2.01 10.00 -4.45
CA ILE A 261 -3.01 9.72 -3.42
C ILE A 261 -2.61 8.40 -2.76
N ALA A 262 -2.15 8.45 -1.50
CA ALA A 262 -1.60 7.29 -0.81
C ALA A 262 -2.44 6.88 0.40
N VAL A 263 -2.48 5.58 0.67
CA VAL A 263 -2.92 5.00 1.94
C VAL A 263 -1.88 3.99 2.39
N TRP A 264 -1.73 3.77 3.69
CA TRP A 264 -0.90 2.69 4.21
C TRP A 264 -1.61 1.34 4.12
N ASP A 265 -0.84 0.28 4.20
CA ASP A 265 -1.28 -1.05 4.57
C ASP A 265 -0.65 -1.42 5.94
N ASP A 266 -0.26 -2.66 6.16
CA ASP A 266 0.35 -3.13 7.39
C ASP A 266 1.85 -2.83 7.46
N HIS A 267 2.62 -3.03 6.38
CA HIS A 267 4.08 -2.93 6.40
C HIS A 267 4.63 -1.50 6.60
N GLU A 268 3.78 -0.47 6.51
CA GLU A 268 4.11 0.86 7.04
C GLU A 268 4.31 0.86 8.56
N VAL A 269 3.74 -0.12 9.28
CA VAL A 269 3.91 -0.38 10.71
C VAL A 269 4.63 -1.70 10.92
N ALA A 270 3.96 -2.84 10.70
CA ALA A 270 4.47 -4.19 10.83
C ALA A 270 3.46 -5.19 10.24
N ASN A 271 3.93 -6.29 9.66
CA ASN A 271 3.13 -7.35 9.03
C ASN A 271 1.87 -7.75 9.83
N ASP A 272 0.74 -7.89 9.14
CA ASP A 272 -0.60 -8.20 9.67
C ASP A 272 -1.07 -7.22 10.77
N ALA A 273 -0.70 -5.93 10.68
CA ALA A 273 -1.15 -4.92 11.64
C ALA A 273 -2.68 -4.82 11.76
N TRP A 274 -3.13 -4.63 12.99
CA TRP A 274 -4.50 -4.31 13.40
C TRP A 274 -4.46 -3.30 14.56
N LYS A 275 -5.61 -2.80 15.01
CA LYS A 275 -5.67 -1.61 15.87
C LYS A 275 -4.87 -1.68 17.19
N ASN A 276 -4.58 -2.88 17.72
CA ASN A 276 -3.80 -3.05 18.94
C ASN A 276 -2.61 -4.02 18.81
N GLY A 277 -2.18 -4.39 17.60
CA GLY A 277 -1.03 -5.30 17.44
C GLY A 277 -0.69 -5.59 15.98
N ALA A 278 0.29 -6.47 15.79
CA ALA A 278 0.71 -6.99 14.50
C ALA A 278 1.24 -8.42 14.68
N GLU A 279 1.34 -9.21 13.61
CA GLU A 279 2.03 -10.51 13.65
C GLU A 279 3.52 -10.30 13.89
N ASN A 280 4.13 -9.43 13.09
CA ASN A 280 5.55 -9.10 13.21
C ASN A 280 5.82 -8.00 14.25
N HIS A 281 5.28 -8.21 15.45
CA HIS A 281 5.64 -7.42 16.63
C HIS A 281 5.69 -8.28 17.89
N GLN A 282 6.84 -8.29 18.58
CA GLN A 282 7.06 -9.06 19.79
C GLN A 282 7.32 -8.13 20.99
N PRO A 283 6.31 -7.87 21.85
CA PRO A 283 6.42 -6.87 22.91
C PRO A 283 7.57 -7.11 23.91
N ALA A 284 7.95 -8.37 24.11
CA ALA A 284 9.04 -8.73 25.02
C ALA A 284 10.42 -8.24 24.53
N ALA A 285 10.61 -8.11 23.21
CA ALA A 285 11.87 -7.70 22.60
C ALA A 285 11.82 -6.25 22.05
N GLU A 286 10.66 -5.82 21.58
CA GLU A 286 10.50 -4.58 20.81
C GLU A 286 9.76 -3.46 21.57
N GLY A 287 9.18 -3.77 22.74
CA GLY A 287 8.47 -2.81 23.57
C GLY A 287 6.98 -2.69 23.25
N ASP A 288 6.41 -1.51 23.44
CA ASP A 288 4.97 -1.29 23.26
C ASP A 288 4.60 -1.07 21.78
N TYR A 289 3.62 -1.82 21.29
CA TYR A 289 3.11 -1.69 19.92
C TYR A 289 2.58 -0.29 19.65
N ALA A 290 1.91 0.35 20.62
CA ALA A 290 1.38 1.69 20.41
C ALA A 290 2.50 2.71 20.17
N ALA A 291 3.67 2.53 20.79
CA ALA A 291 4.86 3.35 20.54
C ALA A 291 5.45 3.10 19.15
N ARG A 292 5.56 1.84 18.70
CA ARG A 292 5.98 1.49 17.33
C ARG A 292 5.04 2.09 16.29
N ARG A 293 3.73 1.94 16.49
CA ARG A 293 2.70 2.53 15.61
C ARG A 293 2.80 4.05 15.56
N ALA A 294 2.99 4.73 16.70
CA ALA A 294 3.14 6.17 16.72
C ALA A 294 4.38 6.63 15.93
N ALA A 295 5.50 5.92 16.07
CA ALA A 295 6.72 6.18 15.30
C ALA A 295 6.52 5.97 13.78
N ALA A 296 5.89 4.86 13.39
CA ALA A 296 5.54 4.54 12.01
C ALA A 296 4.65 5.61 11.37
N VAL A 297 3.55 5.95 12.04
CA VAL A 297 2.56 6.94 11.58
C VAL A 297 3.19 8.32 11.44
N GLN A 298 4.02 8.73 12.40
CA GLN A 298 4.73 10.00 12.29
C GLN A 298 5.66 10.02 11.07
N ALA A 299 6.45 8.96 10.84
CA ALA A 299 7.33 8.88 9.68
C ALA A 299 6.55 8.86 8.36
N TRP A 300 5.42 8.14 8.29
CA TRP A 300 4.57 8.11 7.09
C TRP A 300 4.06 9.51 6.73
N HIS A 301 3.55 10.27 7.71
CA HIS A 301 3.11 11.64 7.50
C HIS A 301 4.27 12.58 7.13
N GLU A 302 5.47 12.37 7.69
CA GLU A 302 6.64 13.16 7.31
C GLU A 302 7.07 12.91 5.86
N TRP A 303 7.02 11.67 5.39
CA TRP A 303 7.66 11.24 4.15
C TRP A 303 6.73 11.11 2.93
N LEU A 304 5.41 11.04 3.13
CA LEU A 304 4.45 11.02 2.03
C LEU A 304 3.77 12.39 1.81
N PRO A 305 3.40 12.73 0.55
CA PRO A 305 2.78 14.01 0.21
C PRO A 305 1.28 14.04 0.55
N VAL A 306 0.94 13.64 1.77
CA VAL A 306 -0.44 13.58 2.29
C VAL A 306 -0.72 14.77 3.19
N ARG A 307 -1.99 15.18 3.27
CA ARG A 307 -2.41 16.30 4.11
C ARG A 307 -2.53 15.85 5.57
N ASP A 308 -1.90 16.59 6.47
CA ASP A 308 -1.97 16.33 7.91
C ASP A 308 -3.37 16.69 8.44
N GLY A 309 -3.95 15.78 9.23
CA GLY A 309 -5.19 15.99 9.98
C GLY A 309 -4.92 16.20 11.47
N ALA A 310 -5.99 16.48 12.24
CA ALA A 310 -5.88 16.63 13.70
C ALA A 310 -5.57 15.30 14.40
N ASP A 311 -6.13 14.19 13.90
CA ASP A 311 -5.79 12.83 14.31
C ASP A 311 -4.96 12.19 13.18
N PRO A 312 -3.68 11.86 13.43
CA PRO A 312 -2.82 11.30 12.40
C PRO A 312 -3.21 9.86 12.00
N LEU A 313 -4.05 9.16 12.77
CA LEU A 313 -4.58 7.85 12.40
C LEU A 313 -5.77 7.95 11.42
N LEU A 314 -6.43 9.10 11.31
CA LEU A 314 -7.55 9.31 10.39
C LEU A 314 -7.05 9.70 9.00
N ILE A 315 -6.75 8.71 8.17
CA ILE A 315 -6.26 8.94 6.80
C ILE A 315 -7.26 8.57 5.69
N TYR A 316 -8.39 7.94 6.01
CA TYR A 316 -9.45 7.71 5.03
C TYR A 316 -10.03 9.05 4.56
N ARG A 317 -10.22 9.21 3.25
CA ARG A 317 -10.60 10.49 2.62
C ARG A 317 -11.14 10.29 1.22
N SER A 318 -11.84 11.29 0.69
CA SER A 318 -12.49 11.21 -0.64
C SER A 318 -11.93 12.25 -1.61
N PHE A 319 -11.87 11.90 -2.89
CA PHE A 319 -11.40 12.73 -3.98
C PHE A 319 -12.39 12.66 -5.14
N ASP A 320 -12.98 13.80 -5.49
CA ASP A 320 -13.95 13.89 -6.59
C ASP A 320 -13.27 14.38 -7.86
N PHE A 321 -13.29 13.54 -8.89
CA PHE A 321 -12.85 13.89 -10.23
C PHE A 321 -14.08 14.34 -11.03
N GLY A 322 -14.48 15.59 -10.77
CA GLY A 322 -15.71 16.14 -11.32
C GLY A 322 -16.93 15.27 -10.98
N SER A 323 -17.89 15.18 -11.90
CA SER A 323 -19.07 14.31 -11.78
C SER A 323 -18.84 12.89 -12.28
N LEU A 324 -17.60 12.50 -12.61
CA LEU A 324 -17.33 11.21 -13.23
C LEU A 324 -16.99 10.13 -12.20
N LEU A 325 -16.07 10.44 -11.28
CA LEU A 325 -15.51 9.46 -10.35
C LEU A 325 -15.35 10.08 -8.97
N SER A 326 -15.95 9.45 -7.96
CA SER A 326 -15.59 9.67 -6.55
C SER A 326 -14.69 8.54 -6.10
N LEU A 327 -13.43 8.86 -5.76
CA LEU A 327 -12.47 7.93 -5.18
C LEU A 327 -12.48 8.06 -3.65
N HIS A 328 -12.92 7.03 -2.95
CA HIS A 328 -12.91 6.95 -1.49
C HIS A 328 -11.74 6.06 -1.04
N MET A 329 -10.70 6.68 -0.49
CA MET A 329 -9.57 5.97 0.10
C MET A 329 -9.95 5.49 1.51
N LEU A 330 -9.76 4.20 1.79
CA LEU A 330 -10.16 3.54 3.04
C LEU A 330 -8.92 3.09 3.83
N ASP A 331 -8.98 3.17 5.15
CA ASP A 331 -8.09 2.41 6.05
C ASP A 331 -8.75 1.08 6.40
N THR A 332 -8.09 -0.04 6.11
CA THR A 332 -8.51 -1.39 6.52
C THR A 332 -7.45 -2.11 7.36
N ARG A 333 -6.64 -1.35 8.12
CA ARG A 333 -5.51 -1.86 8.92
C ARG A 333 -5.43 -1.24 10.30
N VAL A 334 -5.06 0.02 10.39
CA VAL A 334 -4.41 0.54 11.61
C VAL A 334 -5.42 1.18 12.55
N LEU A 335 -6.40 1.90 12.00
CA LEU A 335 -7.31 2.71 12.80
C LEU A 335 -8.28 1.87 13.64
N ALA A 336 -9.00 0.93 13.02
CA ALA A 336 -10.20 0.36 13.62
C ALA A 336 -10.35 -1.17 13.48
N ARG A 337 -9.50 -1.81 12.66
CA ARG A 337 -9.56 -3.24 12.38
C ARG A 337 -9.38 -4.08 13.65
N ASP A 338 -10.26 -5.05 13.85
CA ASP A 338 -10.12 -6.10 14.86
C ASP A 338 -9.14 -7.17 14.42
N LYS A 339 -8.57 -7.92 15.36
CA LYS A 339 -7.63 -8.99 15.03
C LYS A 339 -8.23 -10.03 14.07
N GLN A 340 -7.41 -10.48 13.13
CA GLN A 340 -7.63 -11.55 12.18
C GLN A 340 -7.94 -12.86 12.90
N LEU A 341 -8.72 -13.72 12.26
CA LEU A 341 -8.81 -15.12 12.68
C LEU A 341 -7.61 -15.88 12.11
N ASP A 342 -7.17 -16.92 12.82
CA ASP A 342 -6.07 -17.78 12.40
C ASP A 342 -6.58 -19.21 12.21
N TYR A 343 -6.29 -19.82 11.06
CA TYR A 343 -6.64 -21.22 10.78
C TYR A 343 -6.11 -22.21 11.83
N ALA A 344 -4.96 -21.92 12.45
CA ALA A 344 -4.40 -22.74 13.50
C ALA A 344 -5.33 -22.86 14.72
N ASP A 345 -6.21 -21.89 14.98
CA ASP A 345 -7.17 -21.92 16.08
C ASP A 345 -8.38 -22.85 15.81
N TYR A 346 -8.48 -23.37 14.59
CA TYR A 346 -9.57 -24.24 14.14
C TYR A 346 -9.10 -25.62 13.70
N ILE A 347 -7.79 -25.90 13.73
CA ILE A 347 -7.23 -27.19 13.33
C ILE A 347 -6.72 -27.90 14.58
N GLY A 348 -7.40 -28.99 14.94
CA GLY A 348 -7.03 -29.85 16.07
C GLY A 348 -6.77 -31.29 15.67
N ALA A 349 -6.54 -32.16 16.66
CA ALA A 349 -6.36 -33.60 16.42
C ALA A 349 -7.56 -34.28 15.73
N ALA A 350 -8.77 -33.71 15.89
CA ALA A 350 -9.99 -34.16 15.23
C ALA A 350 -10.20 -33.56 13.82
N GLY A 351 -9.24 -32.78 13.32
CA GLY A 351 -9.35 -32.04 12.05
C GLY A 351 -9.86 -30.62 12.24
N PHE A 352 -10.48 -30.09 11.18
CA PHE A 352 -10.97 -28.71 11.12
C PHE A 352 -12.32 -28.54 11.85
N ASP A 353 -12.35 -27.71 12.89
CA ASP A 353 -13.56 -27.33 13.62
C ASP A 353 -14.37 -26.29 12.83
N SER A 354 -15.09 -26.80 11.83
CA SER A 354 -15.94 -25.98 10.96
C SER A 354 -17.05 -25.24 11.70
N ALA A 355 -17.58 -25.80 12.81
CA ALA A 355 -18.67 -25.20 13.56
C ALA A 355 -18.18 -23.96 14.34
N LYS A 356 -17.05 -24.08 15.02
CA LYS A 356 -16.42 -22.94 15.69
C LYS A 356 -15.98 -21.88 14.67
N PHE A 357 -15.37 -22.29 13.56
CA PHE A 357 -14.96 -21.38 12.49
C PHE A 357 -16.15 -20.57 11.96
N GLN A 358 -17.25 -21.24 11.59
CA GLN A 358 -18.46 -20.56 11.10
C GLN A 358 -19.05 -19.60 12.14
N THR A 359 -19.04 -19.99 13.42
CA THR A 359 -19.51 -19.13 14.52
C THR A 359 -18.69 -17.85 14.62
N ASP A 360 -17.35 -17.97 14.59
CA ASP A 360 -16.45 -16.81 14.68
C ASP A 360 -16.48 -15.93 13.42
N MET A 361 -16.66 -16.53 12.24
CA MET A 361 -16.84 -15.81 10.97
C MET A 361 -18.13 -14.99 10.94
N ALA A 362 -19.19 -15.45 11.61
CA ALA A 362 -20.49 -14.78 11.66
C ALA A 362 -20.57 -13.62 12.67
N ARG A 363 -19.50 -13.36 13.43
CA ARG A 363 -19.46 -12.32 14.46
C ARG A 363 -19.51 -10.91 13.87
N ALA A 364 -20.60 -10.20 14.16
CA ALA A 364 -20.81 -8.81 13.73
C ALA A 364 -19.93 -7.79 14.47
N ASP A 365 -19.38 -8.16 15.63
CA ASP A 365 -18.49 -7.31 16.42
C ASP A 365 -17.05 -7.30 15.89
N ARG A 366 -16.70 -8.16 14.92
CA ARG A 366 -15.42 -8.11 14.21
C ARG A 366 -15.53 -7.19 13.00
N GLN A 367 -14.78 -6.09 13.04
CA GLN A 367 -14.84 -5.03 12.04
C GLN A 367 -13.50 -4.83 11.35
N LEU A 368 -13.55 -4.49 10.07
CA LEU A 368 -12.37 -4.14 9.27
C LEU A 368 -12.13 -2.61 9.24
N MET A 369 -13.20 -1.83 9.02
CA MET A 369 -13.15 -0.35 8.99
C MET A 369 -13.65 0.30 10.29
N GLY A 370 -14.33 -0.46 11.15
CA GLY A 370 -15.05 0.08 12.30
C GLY A 370 -16.29 0.92 11.92
N ALA A 371 -17.06 1.30 12.94
CA ALA A 371 -18.35 1.97 12.75
C ALA A 371 -18.23 3.38 12.15
N THR A 372 -17.27 4.19 12.62
CA THR A 372 -17.10 5.59 12.22
C THR A 372 -16.79 5.72 10.73
N GLN A 373 -15.80 4.97 10.23
CA GLN A 373 -15.44 4.98 8.81
C GLN A 373 -16.54 4.37 7.94
N SER A 374 -17.21 3.32 8.42
CA SER A 374 -18.37 2.73 7.71
C SER A 374 -19.50 3.75 7.52
N GLN A 375 -19.84 4.49 8.58
CA GLN A 375 -20.85 5.54 8.53
C GLN A 375 -20.42 6.70 7.63
N TRP A 376 -19.16 7.12 7.73
CA TRP A 376 -18.59 8.13 6.84
C TRP A 376 -18.71 7.71 5.38
N LEU A 377 -18.31 6.49 5.02
CA LEU A 377 -18.37 5.99 3.65
C LEU A 377 -19.81 5.95 3.13
N GLN A 378 -20.75 5.48 3.96
CA GLN A 378 -22.18 5.50 3.61
C GLN A 378 -22.66 6.92 3.28
N GLN A 379 -22.26 7.91 4.08
CA GLN A 379 -22.61 9.32 3.84
C GLN A 379 -21.96 9.86 2.56
N GLN A 380 -20.68 9.56 2.32
CA GLN A 380 -19.98 9.97 1.09
C GLN A 380 -20.65 9.39 -0.16
N MET A 381 -20.94 8.09 -0.15
CA MET A 381 -21.63 7.43 -1.27
C MET A 381 -23.03 8.02 -1.45
N ALA A 382 -23.79 8.25 -0.39
CA ALA A 382 -25.13 8.82 -0.48
C ALA A 382 -25.11 10.24 -1.08
N ALA A 383 -24.12 11.06 -0.71
CA ALA A 383 -23.97 12.42 -1.20
C ALA A 383 -23.44 12.51 -2.64
N SER A 384 -22.65 11.53 -3.10
CA SER A 384 -22.02 11.57 -4.41
C SER A 384 -22.99 11.28 -5.55
N ALA A 385 -23.02 12.15 -6.55
CA ALA A 385 -23.70 11.95 -7.82
C ALA A 385 -22.75 11.46 -8.94
N ALA A 386 -21.51 11.11 -8.60
CA ALA A 386 -20.53 10.67 -9.60
C ALA A 386 -20.95 9.35 -10.27
N THR A 387 -20.60 9.20 -11.55
CA THR A 387 -20.93 7.99 -12.33
C THR A 387 -20.35 6.74 -11.68
N TRP A 388 -19.12 6.83 -11.19
CA TRP A 388 -18.39 5.75 -10.53
C TRP A 388 -18.15 6.06 -9.06
N GLN A 389 -18.40 5.07 -8.20
CA GLN A 389 -17.93 5.07 -6.81
C GLN A 389 -16.77 4.09 -6.73
N MET A 390 -15.56 4.61 -6.55
CA MET A 390 -14.36 3.80 -6.50
C MET A 390 -13.80 3.77 -5.08
N LEU A 391 -13.48 2.57 -4.60
CA LEU A 391 -12.81 2.39 -3.32
C LEU A 391 -11.33 2.13 -3.59
N GLY A 392 -10.46 2.97 -3.02
CA GLY A 392 -9.03 2.69 -2.95
C GLY A 392 -8.69 2.13 -1.58
N GLN A 393 -8.26 0.87 -1.52
CA GLN A 393 -8.01 0.18 -0.26
C GLN A 393 -6.98 -0.94 -0.43
N GLN A 394 -6.63 -1.59 0.68
CA GLN A 394 -5.46 -2.43 0.84
C GLN A 394 -5.70 -3.86 0.35
N VAL A 395 -6.69 -4.55 0.91
CA VAL A 395 -6.81 -6.02 0.88
C VAL A 395 -7.96 -6.51 -0.01
N LEU A 396 -7.89 -7.73 -0.55
CA LEU A 396 -8.94 -8.22 -1.47
C LEU A 396 -10.34 -8.25 -0.84
N MET A 397 -11.31 -7.69 -1.55
CA MET A 397 -12.74 -7.68 -1.21
C MET A 397 -13.49 -8.89 -1.77
N GLY A 398 -13.12 -9.35 -2.96
CA GLY A 398 -13.74 -10.49 -3.63
C GLY A 398 -13.79 -11.73 -2.74
N ARG A 399 -14.85 -12.54 -2.86
CA ARG A 399 -14.93 -13.83 -2.18
C ARG A 399 -13.99 -14.81 -2.85
N MET A 400 -13.00 -15.26 -2.11
CA MET A 400 -11.92 -16.12 -2.61
C MET A 400 -11.92 -17.42 -1.81
N ASN A 401 -13.04 -18.15 -1.87
CA ASN A 401 -13.16 -19.45 -1.21
C ASN A 401 -12.47 -20.54 -2.03
N ILE A 402 -11.57 -21.28 -1.41
CA ILE A 402 -10.88 -22.42 -2.02
C ILE A 402 -11.15 -23.71 -1.24
N PRO A 403 -11.13 -24.89 -1.89
CA PRO A 403 -11.23 -26.16 -1.20
C PRO A 403 -10.23 -26.26 -0.04
N SER A 404 -10.72 -26.55 1.17
CA SER A 404 -9.88 -26.57 2.37
C SER A 404 -8.65 -27.48 2.29
N PRO A 405 -8.64 -28.62 1.56
CA PRO A 405 -7.42 -29.42 1.41
C PRO A 405 -6.31 -28.68 0.65
N ILE A 406 -6.63 -27.78 -0.28
CA ILE A 406 -5.62 -26.94 -0.94
C ILE A 406 -4.99 -25.99 0.06
N LEU A 407 -5.84 -25.33 0.85
CA LEU A 407 -5.40 -24.39 1.86
C LEU A 407 -4.55 -25.07 2.95
N PHE A 408 -4.95 -26.26 3.39
CA PHE A 408 -4.18 -27.01 4.39
C PHE A 408 -2.83 -27.44 3.84
N GLU A 409 -2.75 -27.92 2.60
CA GLU A 409 -1.47 -28.27 1.98
C GLU A 409 -0.51 -27.09 1.90
N ALA A 410 -1.00 -25.93 1.49
CA ALA A 410 -0.16 -24.75 1.37
C ALA A 410 0.26 -24.19 2.75
N ASN A 411 -0.59 -24.29 3.78
CA ASN A 411 -0.24 -23.92 5.16
C ASN A 411 0.74 -24.91 5.81
N ALA A 412 0.51 -26.20 5.61
CA ALA A 412 1.23 -27.28 6.25
C ALA A 412 1.37 -28.44 5.24
N PRO A 413 2.50 -28.52 4.51
CA PRO A 413 2.71 -29.55 3.51
C PRO A 413 2.50 -30.96 4.05
N GLY A 414 1.76 -31.78 3.30
CA GLY A 414 1.35 -33.14 3.68
C GLY A 414 0.03 -33.22 4.46
N THR A 415 -0.64 -32.09 4.72
CA THR A 415 -1.95 -32.07 5.39
C THR A 415 -3.13 -31.93 4.43
N GLY A 416 -2.88 -31.84 3.13
CA GLY A 416 -3.92 -31.69 2.12
C GLY A 416 -3.50 -32.18 0.74
N VAL A 417 -3.87 -31.43 -0.30
CA VAL A 417 -3.43 -31.68 -1.68
C VAL A 417 -3.01 -30.37 -2.36
N SER A 418 -2.04 -30.44 -3.27
CA SER A 418 -1.64 -29.29 -4.08
C SER A 418 -2.78 -28.86 -5.02
N VAL A 419 -2.70 -27.66 -5.59
CA VAL A 419 -3.71 -27.18 -6.56
C VAL A 419 -3.71 -28.07 -7.80
N SER A 420 -2.52 -28.42 -8.29
CA SER A 420 -2.34 -29.36 -9.40
C SER A 420 -2.90 -30.76 -9.11
N ALA A 421 -2.70 -31.28 -7.90
CA ALA A 421 -3.27 -32.56 -7.49
C ALA A 421 -4.80 -32.50 -7.38
N TYR A 422 -5.35 -31.42 -6.80
CA TYR A 422 -6.79 -31.21 -6.74
C TYR A 422 -7.42 -31.16 -8.14
N ALA A 423 -6.82 -30.41 -9.07
CA ALA A 423 -7.28 -30.34 -10.46
C ALA A 423 -7.24 -31.71 -11.15
N ALA A 424 -6.21 -32.53 -10.91
CA ALA A 424 -6.15 -33.90 -11.42
C ALA A 424 -7.28 -34.79 -10.87
N ILE A 425 -7.62 -34.63 -9.58
CA ILE A 425 -8.74 -35.36 -8.95
C ILE A 425 -10.07 -34.93 -9.57
N VAL A 426 -10.28 -33.62 -9.82
CA VAL A 426 -11.47 -33.10 -10.50
C VAL A 426 -11.58 -33.66 -11.92
N ALA A 427 -10.50 -33.64 -12.70
CA ALA A 427 -10.49 -34.19 -14.05
C ALA A 427 -10.80 -35.69 -14.07
N LYS A 428 -10.23 -36.45 -13.12
CA LYS A 428 -10.53 -37.87 -12.93
C LYS A 428 -12.00 -38.10 -12.56
N ALA A 429 -12.55 -37.28 -11.68
CA ALA A 429 -13.96 -37.34 -11.28
C ALA A 429 -14.90 -37.08 -12.47
N GLN A 430 -14.54 -36.15 -13.37
CA GLN A 430 -15.32 -35.86 -14.58
C GLN A 430 -15.23 -36.98 -15.62
N ALA A 431 -14.05 -37.57 -15.81
CA ALA A 431 -13.83 -38.61 -16.83
C ALA A 431 -14.33 -39.99 -16.40
N ASN A 432 -14.10 -40.39 -15.15
CA ASN A 432 -14.49 -41.69 -14.60
C ASN A 432 -14.73 -41.61 -13.08
N PRO A 433 -15.91 -41.14 -12.62
CA PRO A 433 -16.20 -40.96 -11.20
C PRO A 433 -16.03 -42.24 -10.36
N ALA A 434 -16.29 -43.41 -10.94
CA ALA A 434 -16.17 -44.71 -10.25
C ALA A 434 -14.71 -45.07 -9.92
N SER A 435 -13.74 -44.46 -10.60
CA SER A 435 -12.30 -44.69 -10.37
C SER A 435 -11.72 -43.93 -9.18
N LEU A 436 -12.50 -43.02 -8.57
CA LEU A 436 -12.05 -42.26 -7.41
C LEU A 436 -11.81 -43.20 -6.22
N THR A 437 -10.71 -42.99 -5.52
CA THR A 437 -10.44 -43.60 -4.23
C THR A 437 -11.30 -42.95 -3.14
N ALA A 438 -11.36 -43.57 -1.96
CA ALA A 438 -12.04 -42.97 -0.81
C ALA A 438 -11.42 -41.63 -0.41
N GLN A 439 -10.08 -41.51 -0.50
CA GLN A 439 -9.35 -40.29 -0.19
C GLN A 439 -9.67 -39.16 -1.19
N GLU A 440 -9.68 -39.47 -2.49
CA GLU A 440 -10.02 -38.49 -3.53
C GLU A 440 -11.47 -37.99 -3.38
N ARG A 441 -12.41 -38.88 -3.03
CA ARG A 441 -13.78 -38.47 -2.70
C ARG A 441 -13.83 -37.56 -1.48
N ALA A 442 -13.03 -37.83 -0.44
CA ALA A 442 -12.97 -36.98 0.75
C ALA A 442 -12.40 -35.59 0.43
N VAL A 443 -11.38 -35.52 -0.43
CA VAL A 443 -10.81 -34.24 -0.92
C VAL A 443 -11.84 -33.41 -1.66
N LEU A 444 -12.62 -34.02 -2.56
CA LEU A 444 -13.67 -33.32 -3.31
C LEU A 444 -14.88 -32.92 -2.45
N ALA A 445 -15.16 -33.69 -1.38
CA ALA A 445 -16.26 -33.42 -0.47
C ALA A 445 -15.92 -32.37 0.60
N ALA A 446 -14.64 -32.01 0.75
CA ALA A 446 -14.20 -31.03 1.73
C ALA A 446 -14.76 -29.63 1.41
N PRO A 447 -15.11 -28.83 2.44
CA PRO A 447 -15.70 -27.51 2.22
C PRO A 447 -14.71 -26.56 1.56
N SER A 448 -15.23 -25.62 0.79
CA SER A 448 -14.47 -24.44 0.39
C SER A 448 -14.54 -23.39 1.50
N ILE A 449 -13.39 -22.82 1.85
CA ILE A 449 -13.22 -21.85 2.95
C ILE A 449 -12.42 -20.64 2.44
N PRO A 450 -12.56 -19.46 3.08
CA PRO A 450 -11.90 -18.23 2.63
C PRO A 450 -10.38 -18.37 2.55
N TYR A 451 -9.73 -18.02 1.45
CA TYR A 451 -8.28 -18.26 1.35
C TYR A 451 -7.46 -17.34 2.28
N ASN A 452 -7.96 -16.14 2.57
CA ASN A 452 -7.24 -15.11 3.31
C ASN A 452 -8.13 -14.50 4.41
N LEU A 453 -7.82 -14.85 5.67
CA LEU A 453 -8.50 -14.32 6.86
C LEU A 453 -7.98 -12.95 7.31
N ASP A 454 -6.90 -12.48 6.68
CA ASP A 454 -6.34 -11.14 6.80
C ASP A 454 -7.00 -10.15 5.80
N ALA A 455 -7.72 -10.62 4.79
CA ALA A 455 -8.50 -9.77 3.88
C ALA A 455 -9.98 -9.67 4.28
N TRP A 456 -10.82 -9.06 3.43
CA TRP A 456 -12.28 -8.97 3.65
C TRP A 456 -12.94 -10.34 3.80
N ASP A 457 -12.30 -11.39 3.29
CA ASP A 457 -12.72 -12.78 3.45
C ASP A 457 -12.71 -13.24 4.91
N GLY A 458 -11.89 -12.63 5.77
CA GLY A 458 -11.92 -12.79 7.22
C GLY A 458 -12.96 -11.93 7.95
N TYR A 459 -13.65 -11.01 7.28
CA TYR A 459 -14.60 -10.06 7.88
C TYR A 459 -15.92 -9.99 7.07
N PRO A 460 -16.63 -11.12 6.88
CA PRO A 460 -17.74 -11.18 5.95
C PRO A 460 -18.89 -10.26 6.35
N VAL A 461 -19.18 -10.06 7.64
CA VAL A 461 -20.25 -9.14 8.07
C VAL A 461 -19.95 -7.69 7.68
N ALA A 462 -18.69 -7.25 7.80
CA ALA A 462 -18.27 -5.92 7.37
C ALA A 462 -18.37 -5.79 5.83
N ARG A 463 -17.94 -6.82 5.08
CA ARG A 463 -18.08 -6.87 3.62
C ARG A 463 -19.54 -6.71 3.19
N GLU A 464 -20.44 -7.51 3.76
CA GLU A 464 -21.86 -7.49 3.39
C GLU A 464 -22.54 -6.16 3.75
N THR A 465 -22.09 -5.50 4.81
CA THR A 465 -22.59 -4.15 5.17
C THR A 465 -22.24 -3.12 4.09
N LEU A 466 -21.00 -3.14 3.61
CA LEU A 466 -20.54 -2.25 2.54
C LEU A 466 -21.24 -2.57 1.21
N LEU A 467 -21.25 -3.84 0.78
CA LEU A 467 -21.90 -4.26 -0.45
C LEU A 467 -23.42 -3.96 -0.40
N GLY A 468 -24.05 -4.19 0.75
CA GLY A 468 -25.45 -3.84 0.98
C GLY A 468 -25.72 -2.34 0.86
N THR A 469 -24.81 -1.50 1.35
CA THR A 469 -24.87 -0.04 1.21
C THR A 469 -24.78 0.39 -0.26
N ALA A 470 -23.79 -0.12 -0.99
CA ALA A 470 -23.62 0.18 -2.41
C ALA A 470 -24.83 -0.27 -3.25
N ARG A 471 -25.40 -1.44 -2.91
CA ARG A 471 -26.63 -1.96 -3.51
C ARG A 471 -27.82 -1.03 -3.25
N ALA A 472 -28.06 -0.68 -1.99
CA ALA A 472 -29.21 0.14 -1.59
C ALA A 472 -29.17 1.54 -2.24
N LEU A 473 -27.96 2.09 -2.42
CA LEU A 473 -27.73 3.37 -3.07
C LEU A 473 -27.60 3.27 -4.61
N ASN A 474 -27.73 2.07 -5.18
CA ASN A 474 -27.63 1.78 -6.61
C ASN A 474 -26.33 2.33 -7.26
N LYS A 475 -25.18 2.16 -6.60
CA LYS A 475 -23.89 2.71 -7.06
C LYS A 475 -23.16 1.80 -8.03
N ASN A 476 -22.47 2.38 -9.01
CA ASN A 476 -21.51 1.66 -9.85
C ASN A 476 -20.20 1.52 -9.08
N LEU A 477 -20.10 0.46 -8.29
CA LEU A 477 -18.97 0.20 -7.40
C LEU A 477 -17.81 -0.42 -8.16
N VAL A 478 -16.63 0.18 -8.01
CA VAL A 478 -15.33 -0.38 -8.42
C VAL A 478 -14.42 -0.40 -7.19
N VAL A 479 -13.76 -1.51 -6.93
CA VAL A 479 -12.83 -1.65 -5.80
C VAL A 479 -11.43 -1.84 -6.34
N LEU A 480 -10.47 -1.09 -5.79
CA LEU A 480 -9.04 -1.26 -6.02
C LEU A 480 -8.42 -1.93 -4.80
N ALA A 481 -7.55 -2.91 -5.03
CA ALA A 481 -6.84 -3.65 -3.97
C ALA A 481 -5.37 -3.88 -4.32
N GLY A 482 -4.55 -4.16 -3.31
CA GLY A 482 -3.13 -4.52 -3.37
C GLY A 482 -2.83 -5.74 -2.50
N ASP A 483 -1.90 -5.60 -1.54
CA ASP A 483 -1.50 -6.56 -0.49
C ASP A 483 -0.91 -7.89 -0.99
N THR A 484 -1.67 -8.65 -1.76
CA THR A 484 -1.40 -10.05 -2.09
C THR A 484 -0.24 -10.30 -3.05
N HIS A 485 0.38 -9.27 -3.60
CA HIS A 485 1.45 -9.34 -4.62
C HIS A 485 1.08 -10.11 -5.90
N ASN A 486 -0.20 -10.22 -6.22
CA ASN A 486 -0.69 -10.91 -7.42
C ASN A 486 -1.77 -10.03 -8.07
N ALA A 487 -1.94 -10.14 -9.39
CA ALA A 487 -3.00 -9.40 -10.06
C ALA A 487 -4.30 -10.20 -10.03
N TRP A 488 -5.42 -9.54 -9.71
CA TRP A 488 -6.73 -10.17 -9.64
C TRP A 488 -7.81 -9.30 -10.29
N ALA A 489 -8.85 -9.95 -10.82
CA ALA A 489 -10.11 -9.27 -11.10
C ALA A 489 -11.29 -10.17 -10.74
N SER A 490 -12.22 -9.63 -9.95
CA SER A 490 -13.36 -10.38 -9.43
C SER A 490 -14.68 -9.63 -9.61
N ASP A 491 -15.75 -10.37 -9.88
CA ASP A 491 -17.11 -9.88 -9.72
C ASP A 491 -17.45 -9.80 -8.22
N LEU A 492 -17.98 -8.67 -7.76
CA LEU A 492 -18.37 -8.49 -6.36
C LEU A 492 -19.84 -8.86 -6.18
N LEU A 493 -20.08 -10.00 -5.54
CA LEU A 493 -21.41 -10.54 -5.29
C LEU A 493 -21.78 -10.40 -3.80
N ASP A 494 -23.02 -10.00 -3.50
CA ASP A 494 -23.56 -10.10 -2.15
C ASP A 494 -23.89 -11.55 -1.77
N MET A 495 -24.29 -11.81 -0.52
CA MET A 495 -24.56 -13.18 -0.04
C MET A 495 -25.68 -13.90 -0.79
N ASN A 496 -26.55 -13.15 -1.48
CA ASN A 496 -27.65 -13.68 -2.28
C ASN A 496 -27.25 -13.85 -3.76
N GLY A 497 -25.99 -13.58 -4.12
CA GLY A 497 -25.49 -13.70 -5.50
C GLY A 497 -25.81 -12.50 -6.39
N ASN A 498 -26.27 -11.37 -5.85
CA ASN A 498 -26.51 -10.17 -6.65
C ASN A 498 -25.18 -9.50 -7.01
N ALA A 499 -25.02 -9.07 -8.26
CA ALA A 499 -23.86 -8.31 -8.71
C ALA A 499 -23.88 -6.87 -8.19
N ILE A 500 -22.90 -6.51 -7.37
CA ILE A 500 -22.82 -5.22 -6.67
C ILE A 500 -21.78 -4.30 -7.29
N GLY A 501 -20.72 -4.86 -7.89
CA GLY A 501 -19.60 -4.11 -8.43
C GLY A 501 -18.52 -5.04 -8.96
N VAL A 502 -17.34 -4.49 -9.22
CA VAL A 502 -16.16 -5.27 -9.61
C VAL A 502 -14.96 -4.87 -8.77
N GLU A 503 -14.00 -5.76 -8.66
CA GLU A 503 -12.70 -5.52 -8.06
C GLU A 503 -11.59 -5.66 -9.10
N PHE A 504 -10.65 -4.71 -9.06
CA PHE A 504 -9.36 -4.77 -9.74
C PHE A 504 -8.26 -4.74 -8.69
N ALA A 505 -7.43 -5.77 -8.63
CA ALA A 505 -6.29 -5.81 -7.72
C ALA A 505 -4.98 -5.73 -8.48
N THR A 506 -4.09 -4.85 -8.03
CA THR A 506 -2.76 -4.72 -8.60
C THR A 506 -1.87 -5.83 -8.08
N SER A 507 -0.97 -6.30 -8.96
CA SER A 507 0.23 -6.98 -8.49
C SER A 507 1.13 -5.99 -7.74
N SER A 508 2.31 -6.44 -7.32
CA SER A 508 3.27 -5.61 -6.63
C SER A 508 4.22 -4.86 -7.57
N VAL A 509 4.80 -3.79 -7.04
CA VAL A 509 5.93 -3.06 -7.65
C VAL A 509 7.18 -3.95 -7.69
N SER A 510 7.45 -4.67 -6.59
CA SER A 510 8.61 -5.57 -6.51
C SER A 510 8.44 -6.77 -5.59
N SER A 511 7.56 -6.72 -4.58
CA SER A 511 7.36 -7.83 -3.63
C SER A 511 6.98 -9.13 -4.35
N PRO A 512 7.45 -10.31 -3.95
CA PRO A 512 7.19 -11.55 -4.69
C PRO A 512 5.77 -12.09 -4.44
N GLY A 513 5.18 -12.75 -5.43
CA GLY A 513 3.84 -13.35 -5.39
C GLY A 513 3.86 -14.84 -5.09
N PHE A 514 2.84 -15.57 -5.55
CA PHE A 514 2.75 -17.01 -5.30
C PHE A 514 3.85 -17.83 -5.96
N GLU A 515 4.56 -17.30 -6.96
CA GLU A 515 5.72 -17.96 -7.56
C GLU A 515 6.84 -18.24 -6.56
N GLU A 516 6.99 -17.41 -5.53
CA GLU A 516 7.97 -17.61 -4.45
C GLU A 516 7.46 -18.58 -3.39
N TYR A 517 6.17 -18.48 -3.05
CA TYR A 517 5.56 -19.23 -1.94
C TYR A 517 5.09 -20.63 -2.32
N LEU A 518 4.75 -20.82 -3.60
CA LEU A 518 4.32 -22.09 -4.19
C LEU A 518 5.26 -22.49 -5.35
N PRO A 519 6.58 -22.64 -5.11
CA PRO A 519 7.58 -22.82 -6.18
C PRO A 519 7.46 -24.17 -6.92
N LYS A 520 6.61 -25.07 -6.42
CA LYS A 520 6.30 -26.36 -7.04
C LYS A 520 5.09 -26.30 -7.99
N GLU A 521 4.32 -25.23 -7.94
CA GLU A 521 3.19 -25.02 -8.84
C GLU A 521 3.66 -24.22 -10.06
N ASN A 522 3.17 -24.58 -11.24
CA ASN A 522 3.35 -23.75 -12.42
C ASN A 522 2.44 -22.51 -12.31
N PRO A 523 2.96 -21.26 -12.34
CA PRO A 523 2.14 -20.07 -12.11
C PRO A 523 0.97 -19.91 -13.08
N GLN A 524 1.14 -20.24 -14.36
CA GLN A 524 0.07 -20.15 -15.35
C GLN A 524 -1.05 -21.17 -15.06
N GLN A 525 -0.69 -22.40 -14.71
CA GLN A 525 -1.66 -23.43 -14.33
C GLN A 525 -2.36 -23.09 -13.01
N LEU A 526 -1.63 -22.53 -12.04
CA LEU A 526 -2.18 -22.07 -10.77
C LEU A 526 -3.23 -20.97 -11.00
N ALA A 527 -2.90 -19.95 -11.78
CA ALA A 527 -3.83 -18.89 -12.15
C ALA A 527 -5.10 -19.44 -12.82
N GLY A 528 -4.95 -20.34 -13.80
CA GLY A 528 -6.08 -21.00 -14.45
C GLY A 528 -6.94 -21.81 -13.49
N ALA A 529 -6.32 -22.59 -12.60
CA ALA A 529 -7.03 -23.38 -11.60
C ALA A 529 -7.80 -22.50 -10.61
N LEU A 530 -7.22 -21.39 -10.13
CA LEU A 530 -7.89 -20.47 -9.22
C LEU A 530 -9.14 -19.86 -9.86
N THR A 531 -9.07 -19.43 -11.13
CA THR A 531 -10.26 -18.91 -11.86
C THR A 531 -11.35 -19.96 -12.10
N GLN A 532 -11.00 -21.25 -12.10
CA GLN A 532 -11.98 -22.34 -12.22
C GLN A 532 -12.61 -22.70 -10.87
N LEU A 533 -11.83 -22.62 -9.78
CA LEU A 533 -12.27 -23.00 -8.43
C LEU A 533 -13.07 -21.89 -7.76
N ILE A 534 -12.70 -20.64 -8.01
CA ILE A 534 -13.27 -19.47 -7.33
C ILE A 534 -14.27 -18.82 -8.28
N GLY A 535 -15.55 -19.10 -8.08
CA GLY A 535 -16.63 -18.67 -9.00
C GLY A 535 -16.62 -17.18 -9.38
N PRO A 536 -16.46 -16.23 -8.43
CA PRO A 536 -16.42 -14.80 -8.75
C PRO A 536 -15.12 -14.31 -9.38
N LEU A 537 -14.04 -15.10 -9.40
CA LEU A 537 -12.74 -14.68 -9.90
C LEU A 537 -12.66 -14.82 -11.42
N VAL A 538 -12.47 -13.71 -12.12
CA VAL A 538 -12.45 -13.64 -13.59
C VAL A 538 -11.03 -13.65 -14.15
N TYR A 539 -10.06 -13.12 -13.41
CA TYR A 539 -8.66 -13.05 -13.84
C TYR A 539 -7.70 -13.19 -12.67
N ALA A 540 -6.59 -13.89 -12.91
CA ALA A 540 -5.46 -13.98 -12.00
C ALA A 540 -4.13 -13.91 -12.78
N ASP A 541 -3.14 -13.22 -12.23
CA ASP A 541 -1.72 -13.38 -12.56
C ASP A 541 -0.91 -13.50 -11.28
N THR A 542 -0.26 -14.65 -11.13
CA THR A 542 0.34 -15.02 -9.86
C THR A 542 1.88 -14.97 -9.86
N TRP A 543 2.49 -14.21 -10.79
CA TRP A 543 3.96 -14.14 -10.88
C TRP A 543 4.56 -12.84 -11.42
N ARG A 544 3.84 -12.06 -12.23
CA ARG A 544 4.42 -10.85 -12.85
C ARG A 544 4.28 -9.63 -11.96
N ARG A 545 5.29 -8.75 -12.01
CA ARG A 545 5.35 -7.49 -11.25
C ARG A 545 4.92 -6.33 -12.13
N GLY A 546 4.14 -5.39 -11.60
CA GLY A 546 3.47 -4.40 -12.44
C GLY A 546 2.59 -3.44 -11.67
N TYR A 547 1.78 -2.71 -12.42
CA TYR A 547 0.80 -1.75 -11.90
C TYR A 547 -0.49 -1.81 -12.73
N MET A 548 -1.57 -1.22 -12.22
CA MET A 548 -2.80 -1.06 -12.99
C MET A 548 -2.90 0.35 -13.58
N ALA A 549 -3.27 0.45 -14.85
CA ALA A 549 -3.76 1.68 -15.45
C ALA A 549 -5.29 1.62 -15.51
N VAL A 550 -5.96 2.35 -14.63
CA VAL A 550 -7.43 2.35 -14.51
C VAL A 550 -8.00 3.57 -15.21
N THR A 551 -8.84 3.37 -16.22
CA THR A 551 -9.48 4.42 -17.01
C THR A 551 -10.99 4.41 -16.76
N ALA A 552 -11.53 5.49 -16.22
CA ALA A 552 -12.96 5.70 -16.07
C ALA A 552 -13.46 6.71 -17.11
N THR A 553 -14.60 6.41 -17.74
CA THR A 553 -15.37 7.28 -18.63
C THR A 553 -16.85 7.18 -18.25
N ALA A 554 -17.72 8.00 -18.83
CA ALA A 554 -19.16 7.90 -18.55
C ALA A 554 -19.78 6.54 -18.95
N THR A 555 -19.10 5.76 -19.80
CA THR A 555 -19.64 4.51 -20.38
C THR A 555 -18.92 3.24 -19.93
N GLU A 556 -17.70 3.34 -19.39
CA GLU A 556 -16.95 2.19 -18.88
C GLU A 556 -15.94 2.59 -17.80
N CYS A 557 -15.60 1.64 -16.94
CA CYS A 557 -14.40 1.66 -16.11
C CYS A 557 -13.55 0.45 -16.49
N ARG A 558 -12.36 0.71 -17.06
CA ARG A 558 -11.42 -0.28 -17.57
C ARG A 558 -10.16 -0.34 -16.72
N CYS A 559 -9.65 -1.53 -16.48
CA CYS A 559 -8.34 -1.78 -15.91
C CYS A 559 -7.43 -2.47 -16.94
N ASP A 560 -6.25 -1.89 -17.16
CA ASP A 560 -5.17 -2.44 -17.96
C ASP A 560 -4.02 -2.83 -17.02
N TRP A 561 -3.62 -4.11 -16.97
CA TRP A 561 -2.47 -4.54 -16.17
C TRP A 561 -1.17 -4.40 -16.96
N VAL A 562 -0.30 -3.49 -16.52
CA VAL A 562 1.00 -3.21 -17.14
C VAL A 562 2.08 -3.93 -16.34
N PHE A 563 2.71 -4.94 -16.95
CA PHE A 563 3.78 -5.72 -16.31
C PHE A 563 5.14 -5.40 -16.91
N VAL A 564 6.17 -5.43 -16.07
CA VAL A 564 7.57 -5.46 -16.51
C VAL A 564 8.04 -6.92 -16.58
N ASN A 565 8.92 -7.25 -17.52
CA ASN A 565 9.45 -8.61 -17.66
C ASN A 565 10.48 -8.98 -16.58
N THR A 566 11.06 -8.00 -15.89
CA THR A 566 12.01 -8.23 -14.80
C THR A 566 12.08 -7.04 -13.84
N ILE A 567 12.39 -7.34 -12.58
CA ILE A 567 12.81 -6.38 -11.55
C ILE A 567 14.29 -6.57 -11.15
N LEU A 568 15.01 -7.50 -11.79
CA LEU A 568 16.39 -7.87 -11.44
C LEU A 568 17.44 -7.19 -12.31
N SER A 569 17.01 -6.56 -13.41
CA SER A 569 17.84 -5.76 -14.31
C SER A 569 17.14 -4.43 -14.56
N ARG A 570 17.91 -3.35 -14.79
CA ARG A 570 17.36 -2.06 -15.22
C ARG A 570 17.05 -2.03 -16.72
N ASP A 571 17.54 -3.00 -17.48
CA ASP A 571 17.12 -3.25 -18.86
C ASP A 571 15.90 -4.17 -18.83
N TYR A 572 14.73 -3.60 -19.13
CA TYR A 572 13.45 -4.29 -19.07
C TYR A 572 12.54 -3.84 -20.20
N THR A 573 11.53 -4.66 -20.49
CA THR A 573 10.40 -4.34 -21.37
C THR A 573 9.12 -4.39 -20.57
N ALA A 574 8.09 -3.65 -21.01
CA ALA A 574 6.78 -3.68 -20.37
C ALA A 574 5.65 -3.92 -21.37
N THR A 575 4.63 -4.67 -20.94
CA THR A 575 3.49 -5.04 -21.76
C THR A 575 2.18 -4.85 -21.00
N VAL A 576 1.13 -4.45 -21.73
CA VAL A 576 -0.24 -4.58 -21.23
C VAL A 576 -0.65 -6.02 -21.49
N ALA A 577 -0.78 -6.82 -20.42
CA ALA A 577 -1.02 -8.26 -20.58
C ALA A 577 -2.48 -8.65 -20.57
N GLN A 578 -3.31 -7.86 -19.90
CA GLN A 578 -4.74 -8.09 -19.79
C GLN A 578 -5.46 -6.75 -19.66
N SER A 579 -6.66 -6.70 -20.23
CA SER A 579 -7.57 -5.57 -20.11
C SER A 579 -8.97 -6.07 -19.82
N LEU A 580 -9.59 -5.59 -18.74
CA LEU A 580 -10.97 -5.90 -18.36
C LEU A 580 -11.71 -4.60 -18.06
N ARG A 581 -13.03 -4.60 -18.26
CA ARG A 581 -13.88 -3.45 -17.95
C ARG A 581 -15.16 -3.86 -17.26
N THR A 582 -15.83 -2.87 -16.69
CA THR A 582 -17.23 -2.94 -16.29
C THR A 582 -17.99 -1.75 -16.87
N LEU A 583 -19.30 -1.90 -17.07
CA LEU A 583 -20.17 -0.87 -17.63
C LEU A 583 -21.12 -0.35 -16.53
N PRO A 584 -21.55 0.92 -16.59
CA PRO A 584 -22.42 1.49 -15.57
C PRO A 584 -23.83 0.89 -15.65
N GLY A 585 -24.53 0.91 -14.51
CA GLY A 585 -25.92 0.47 -14.37
C GLY A 585 -26.05 -0.87 -13.64
N ALA A 586 -27.16 -1.03 -12.91
CA ALA A 586 -27.38 -2.16 -11.99
C ALA A 586 -27.23 -3.55 -12.64
N GLY A 587 -27.60 -3.70 -13.91
CA GLY A 587 -27.52 -4.97 -14.64
C GLY A 587 -26.15 -5.26 -15.29
N GLN A 588 -25.18 -4.35 -15.15
CA GLN A 588 -23.91 -4.39 -15.88
C GLN A 588 -22.66 -4.45 -14.98
N ARG A 589 -22.86 -4.58 -13.66
CA ARG A 589 -21.80 -4.58 -12.63
C ARG A 589 -21.04 -5.90 -12.56
N LYS A 590 -20.48 -6.29 -13.71
CA LYS A 590 -19.65 -7.46 -13.89
C LYS A 590 -18.47 -7.14 -14.80
N LEU A 591 -17.45 -7.96 -14.74
CA LEU A 591 -16.29 -7.88 -15.60
C LEU A 591 -16.62 -8.43 -16.99
N VAL A 592 -16.18 -7.70 -18.01
CA VAL A 592 -16.24 -8.12 -19.41
C VAL A 592 -14.91 -7.80 -20.10
N GLY A 593 -14.60 -8.54 -21.16
CA GLY A 593 -13.47 -8.24 -22.03
C GLY A 593 -13.62 -6.88 -22.73
N VAL A 594 -12.48 -6.28 -23.07
CA VAL A 594 -12.39 -4.97 -23.73
C VAL A 594 -12.61 -5.07 -25.24
#